data_AF-A0A2V9SLX7-F1
#
_entry.id   AF-A0A2V9SLX7-F1
#
_cell.length_a   1.000
_cell.length_b   1.000
_cell.length_c   1.000
_cell.angle_alpha   90.00
_cell.angle_beta   90.00
_cell.angle_gamma   90.00
#
_symmetry.space_group_name_H-M   'P 1'
#
loop_
_entity.id
_entity.type
_entity.pdbx_description
1 polymer ?
#
loop_
_entity_poly.entity_id
_entity_poly.type
_entity_poly.pdbx_seq_one_letter_code
_entity_poly.pdbx_strand_id
1 'polypeptide(L)'
;MVDERGIMSAHVVPKKTYIAVWITLMILTVVTAAVSRIDLGKVSAIVALTIATCKALLVVLFFMGVKYISQKMTIVVIVAGIFWLAILMVLSMADYGTRLWS
;
A
#
# COMPACT_ATOMS: atom_id res chain seq x y z
N MET A 1 26.76 -18.39 41.37
CA MET A 1 26.40 -17.00 40.99
C MET A 1 26.44 -16.94 39.48
N VAL A 2 25.27 -17.14 38.84
CA VAL A 2 25.14 -17.14 37.38
C VAL A 2 24.93 -15.71 36.93
N ASP A 3 25.84 -15.18 36.11
CA ASP A 3 25.69 -13.90 35.43
C ASP A 3 25.02 -14.13 34.08
N GLU A 4 23.69 -14.08 34.08
CA GLU A 4 22.83 -14.21 32.89
C GLU A 4 22.42 -12.84 32.30
N ARG A 5 23.17 -11.75 32.57
CA ARG A 5 22.83 -10.41 32.08
C ARG A 5 23.54 -10.02 30.78
N GLY A 6 23.64 -10.98 29.86
CA GLY A 6 24.00 -10.72 28.47
C GLY A 6 22.90 -9.92 27.77
N ILE A 7 23.10 -8.60 27.73
CA ILE A 7 22.25 -7.57 27.11
C ILE A 7 21.61 -8.08 25.80
N MET A 8 20.28 -8.25 25.80
CA MET A 8 19.51 -8.37 24.56
C MET A 8 19.62 -7.04 23.81
N SER A 9 20.63 -6.91 22.95
CA SER A 9 20.76 -5.81 22.01
C SER A 9 19.64 -5.95 20.97
N ALA A 10 18.48 -5.39 21.31
CA ALA A 10 17.38 -5.24 20.38
C ALA A 10 17.89 -4.40 19.21
N HIS A 11 18.15 -5.03 18.07
CA HIS A 11 18.48 -4.35 16.83
C HIS A 11 17.20 -3.70 16.31
N VAL A 12 16.81 -2.59 16.94
CA VAL A 12 15.64 -1.80 16.59
C VAL A 12 15.95 -1.11 15.27
N VAL A 13 15.36 -1.66 14.20
CA VAL A 13 15.37 -1.08 12.86
C VAL A 13 15.08 0.43 12.95
N PRO A 14 15.91 1.29 12.34
CA PRO A 14 15.88 2.73 12.63
C PRO A 14 14.52 3.35 12.31
N LYS A 15 13.90 3.88 13.36
CA LYS A 15 12.60 4.60 13.37
C LYS A 15 12.49 5.69 12.29
N LYS A 16 13.64 6.24 11.87
CA LYS A 16 13.77 7.29 10.85
C LYS A 16 13.19 6.88 9.49
N THR A 17 13.30 5.60 9.10
CA THR A 17 12.77 5.12 7.82
C THR A 17 11.24 5.16 7.81
N TYR A 18 10.58 4.79 8.91
CA TYR A 18 9.12 4.85 9.03
C TYR A 18 8.58 6.28 8.99
N ILE A 19 9.29 7.23 9.62
CA ILE A 19 8.91 8.65 9.62
C ILE A 19 9.06 9.25 8.21
N ALA A 20 10.14 8.93 7.49
CA ALA A 20 10.34 9.41 6.13
C ALA A 20 9.23 8.92 5.18
N VAL A 21 8.84 7.65 5.29
CA VAL A 21 7.76 7.07 4.48
C VAL A 21 6.41 7.67 4.87
N TRP A 22 6.16 7.91 6.16
CA TRP A 22 4.95 8.58 6.63
C TRP A 22 4.79 9.97 5.99
N ILE A 23 5.86 10.76 5.93
CA ILE A 23 5.85 12.07 5.25
C ILE A 23 5.58 11.90 3.76
N THR A 24 6.24 10.96 3.08
CA THR A 24 5.99 10.67 1.65
C THR A 24 4.52 10.32 1.40
N LEU A 25 3.91 9.50 2.25
CA LEU A 25 2.49 9.13 2.12
C LEU A 25 1.55 10.30 2.37
N MET A 26 1.87 11.19 3.31
CA MET A 26 1.11 12.42 3.55
C MET A 26 1.15 13.33 2.32
N ILE A 27 2.34 13.56 1.74
CA ILE A 27 2.50 14.35 0.51
C ILE A 27 1.68 13.72 -0.62
N LEU A 28 1.81 12.42 -0.85
CA LEU A 28 1.10 11.74 -1.92
C LEU A 28 -0.44 11.81 -1.74
N THR A 29 -0.92 11.81 -0.50
CA THR A 29 -2.34 11.99 -0.17
C THR A 29 -2.82 13.39 -0.51
N VAL A 30 -2.05 14.42 -0.15
CA VAL A 30 -2.37 15.82 -0.50
C VAL A 30 -2.37 16.01 -2.01
N VAL A 31 -1.40 15.44 -2.72
CA VAL A 31 -1.35 15.45 -4.19
C VAL A 31 -2.58 14.77 -4.79
N THR A 32 -3.00 13.62 -4.26
CA THR A 32 -4.22 12.93 -4.72
C THR A 32 -5.47 13.79 -4.50
N ALA A 33 -5.57 14.44 -3.33
CA ALA A 33 -6.70 15.31 -3.00
C ALA A 33 -6.73 16.57 -3.87
N ALA A 34 -5.56 17.11 -4.24
CA ALA A 34 -5.46 18.23 -5.17
C ALA A 34 -5.85 17.83 -6.60
N VAL A 35 -5.36 16.68 -7.08
CA VAL A 35 -5.70 16.14 -8.41
C VAL A 35 -7.19 15.82 -8.51
N SER A 36 -7.80 15.28 -7.45
CA SER A 36 -9.24 15.00 -7.41
C SER A 36 -10.12 16.25 -7.47
N ARG A 37 -9.59 17.45 -7.18
CA ARG A 37 -10.33 18.73 -7.32
C ARG A 37 -10.25 19.31 -8.73
N ILE A 38 -9.37 18.79 -9.58
CA ILE A 38 -9.29 19.16 -10.98
C ILE A 38 -10.16 18.17 -11.76
N ASP A 39 -11.24 18.67 -12.35
CA ASP A 39 -12.21 17.82 -13.04
C ASP A 39 -11.67 17.43 -14.43
N LEU A 40 -10.98 16.29 -14.51
CA LEU A 40 -10.47 15.72 -15.77
C LEU A 40 -11.53 14.84 -16.50
N GLY A 41 -12.80 14.87 -16.07
CA GLY A 41 -13.85 14.05 -16.68
C GLY A 41 -13.54 12.54 -16.61
N LYS A 42 -13.76 11.79 -17.71
CA LYS A 42 -13.58 10.32 -17.77
C LYS A 42 -12.16 9.85 -17.41
N VAL A 43 -11.16 10.72 -17.56
CA VAL A 43 -9.75 10.40 -17.30
C VAL A 43 -9.40 10.49 -15.81
N SER A 44 -10.25 11.14 -15.00
CA SER A 44 -10.06 11.31 -13.55
C SER A 44 -9.95 9.97 -12.83
N ALA A 45 -10.75 8.97 -13.24
CA ALA A 45 -10.72 7.62 -12.67
C ALA A 45 -9.36 6.93 -12.90
N ILE A 46 -8.79 7.02 -14.10
CA ILE A 46 -7.49 6.41 -14.45
C ILE A 46 -6.35 7.07 -13.66
N VAL A 47 -6.38 8.40 -13.57
CA VAL A 47 -5.39 9.17 -12.82
C VAL A 47 -5.48 8.85 -11.32
N ALA A 48 -6.69 8.82 -10.76
CA ALA A 48 -6.93 8.45 -9.36
C ALA A 48 -6.43 7.02 -9.06
N LEU A 49 -6.70 6.06 -9.96
CA LEU A 49 -6.26 4.67 -9.79
C LEU A 49 -4.72 4.56 -9.81
N THR A 50 -4.06 5.28 -10.73
CA THR A 50 -2.61 5.25 -10.86
C THR A 50 -1.92 5.81 -9.61
N ILE A 51 -2.42 6.93 -9.08
CA ILE A 51 -1.90 7.53 -7.85
C ILE A 51 -2.18 6.59 -6.65
N ALA A 52 -3.36 5.97 -6.61
CA ALA A 52 -3.71 4.99 -5.58
C ALA A 52 -2.79 3.76 -5.61
N THR A 53 -2.47 3.21 -6.78
CA THR A 53 -1.55 2.08 -6.93
C THR A 53 -0.12 2.46 -6.49
N CYS A 54 0.35 3.64 -6.87
CA CYS A 54 1.67 4.13 -6.48
C CYS A 54 1.78 4.30 -4.95
N LYS A 55 0.73 4.83 -4.32
CA LYS A 55 0.60 4.91 -2.86
C LYS A 55 0.60 3.53 -2.21
N ALA A 56 -0.17 2.59 -2.74
CA ALA A 56 -0.27 1.23 -2.22
C ALA A 56 1.08 0.48 -2.28
N LEU A 57 1.85 0.65 -3.37
CA LEU A 57 3.19 0.09 -3.51
C LEU A 57 4.14 0.62 -2.43
N LEU A 58 4.12 1.92 -2.16
CA LEU A 58 4.91 2.54 -1.07
C LEU A 58 4.52 1.99 0.31
N VAL A 59 3.23 1.80 0.58
CA VAL A 59 2.76 1.20 1.83
C VAL A 59 3.26 -0.24 1.97
N VAL A 60 3.14 -1.06 0.93
CA VAL A 60 3.55 -2.48 0.96
C VAL A 60 5.06 -2.64 1.13
N LEU A 61 5.88 -1.86 0.42
CA LEU A 61 7.34 -1.97 0.52
C LEU A 61 7.87 -1.56 1.90
N PHE A 62 7.27 -0.55 2.54
CA PHE A 62 7.84 0.08 3.74
C PHE A 62 7.07 -0.21 5.03
N PHE A 63 5.74 -0.06 5.05
CA PHE A 63 4.93 -0.28 6.25
C PHE A 63 4.66 -1.76 6.51
N MET A 64 4.51 -2.54 5.45
CA MET A 64 4.24 -3.97 5.58
C MET A 64 5.49 -4.81 5.83
N GLY A 65 6.66 -4.18 5.92
CA GLY A 65 7.88 -4.81 6.42
C GLY A 65 8.43 -5.91 5.50
N VAL A 66 7.97 -6.02 4.26
CA VAL A 66 8.43 -7.02 3.27
C VAL A 66 9.95 -7.03 3.12
N LYS A 67 10.59 -5.86 3.24
CA LYS A 67 12.04 -5.73 3.12
C LYS A 67 12.83 -6.07 4.39
N TYR A 68 12.19 -6.11 5.56
CA TYR A 68 12.90 -6.18 6.85
C TYR A 68 12.44 -7.26 7.82
N ILE A 69 11.26 -7.87 7.65
CA ILE A 69 10.74 -8.87 8.60
C ILE A 69 10.61 -10.23 7.93
N SER A 70 11.39 -11.18 8.45
CA SER A 70 11.52 -12.58 8.05
C SER A 70 10.25 -13.44 8.29
N GLN A 71 9.04 -12.89 8.15
CA GLN A 71 7.79 -13.64 8.23
C GLN A 71 7.22 -13.86 6.82
N LYS A 72 7.61 -14.98 6.20
CA LYS A 72 7.08 -15.46 4.91
C LYS A 72 5.53 -15.51 4.88
N MET A 73 4.90 -15.69 6.04
CA MET A 73 3.44 -15.69 6.20
C MET A 73 2.79 -14.35 5.85
N THR A 74 3.40 -13.21 6.20
CA THR A 74 2.83 -11.88 5.92
C THR A 74 2.78 -11.60 4.42
N ILE A 75 3.81 -12.02 3.68
CA ILE A 75 3.85 -11.88 2.21
C ILE A 75 2.71 -12.66 1.55
N VAL A 76 2.43 -13.89 2.00
CA VAL A 76 1.36 -14.70 1.42
C VAL A 76 0.00 -14.03 1.61
N VAL A 77 -0.27 -13.46 2.79
CA VAL A 77 -1.53 -12.75 3.07
C VAL A 77 -1.66 -11.47 2.23
N ILE A 78 -0.57 -10.74 2.02
CA ILE A 78 -0.54 -9.55 1.14
C ILE A 78 -0.91 -9.93 -0.28
N VAL A 79 -0.22 -10.93 -0.82
CA VAL A 79 -0.42 -11.38 -2.20
C VAL A 79 -1.84 -11.92 -2.36
N ALA A 80 -2.33 -12.71 -1.40
CA ALA A 80 -3.72 -13.18 -1.40
C ALA A 80 -4.73 -12.02 -1.35
N GLY A 81 -4.48 -10.99 -0.55
CA GLY A 81 -5.34 -9.80 -0.48
C GLY A 81 -5.36 -8.99 -1.78
N ILE A 82 -4.21 -8.76 -2.40
CA ILE A 82 -4.12 -8.07 -3.70
C ILE A 82 -4.78 -8.91 -4.80
N PHE A 83 -4.54 -10.22 -4.80
CA PHE A 83 -5.15 -11.14 -5.76
C PHE A 83 -6.68 -11.15 -5.64
N TRP A 84 -7.20 -11.22 -4.41
CA TRP A 84 -8.63 -11.16 -4.15
C TRP A 84 -9.23 -9.83 -4.60
N LEU A 85 -8.58 -8.71 -4.29
CA LEU A 85 -9.00 -7.38 -4.72
C LEU A 85 -9.01 -7.25 -6.26
N ALA A 86 -8.01 -7.80 -6.95
CA ALA A 86 -7.95 -7.79 -8.41
C ALA A 86 -9.16 -8.51 -9.02
N ILE A 87 -9.55 -9.67 -8.48
CA ILE A 87 -10.75 -10.40 -8.93
C ILE A 87 -12.01 -9.54 -8.76
N LEU A 88 -12.20 -8.93 -7.59
CA LEU A 88 -13.35 -8.08 -7.33
C LEU A 88 -13.41 -6.86 -8.26
N MET A 89 -12.26 -6.27 -8.61
CA MET A 89 -12.19 -5.14 -9.52
C MET A 89 -12.59 -5.53 -10.95
N VAL A 90 -12.11 -6.68 -11.44
CA VAL A 90 -12.46 -7.22 -12.76
C VAL A 90 -13.95 -7.54 -12.84
N LEU A 91 -14.52 -8.18 -11.81
CA LEU A 91 -15.94 -8.48 -11.76
C LEU A 91 -16.79 -7.20 -11.74
N SER A 92 -16.38 -6.18 -11.01
CA SER A 92 -17.08 -4.89 -10.99
C SER A 92 -17.06 -4.22 -12.37
N MET A 93 -15.92 -4.21 -13.07
CA MET A 93 -15.82 -3.68 -14.44
C MET A 93 -16.66 -4.49 -15.43
N ALA A 94 -16.70 -5.81 -15.30
CA ALA A 94 -17.56 -6.67 -16.11
C ALA A 94 -19.05 -6.38 -15.88
N ASP A 95 -19.45 -6.06 -14.66
CA ASP A 95 -20.83 -5.64 -14.32
C ASP A 95 -21.20 -4.32 -15.01
N TYR A 96 -20.34 -3.30 -14.90
CA TYR A 96 -20.56 -2.01 -15.59
C TYR A 96 -20.60 -2.17 -17.12
N GLY A 97 -19.73 -3.00 -17.70
CA GLY A 97 -19.70 -3.26 -19.14
C GLY A 97 -20.96 -3.97 -19.63
N THR A 98 -21.49 -4.91 -18.85
CA THR A 98 -22.73 -5.63 -19.19
C THR A 98 -23.95 -4.73 -19.08
N ARG A 99 -23.99 -3.81 -18.11
CA ARG A 99 -25.10 -2.85 -17.93
C ARG A 99 -25.15 -1.76 -19.00
N LEU A 100 -24.03 -1.47 -19.66
CA LEU A 100 -23.98 -0.49 -20.76
C LEU A 100 -24.50 -1.08 -22.09
N TRP A 101 -24.71 -2.40 -22.17
CA TRP A 101 -25.21 -3.10 -23.36
C TRP A 101 -26.74 -3.35 -23.32
N SER A 102 -27.44 -2.96 -22.24
CA SER A 102 -28.91 -2.89 -22.20
C SER A 102 -29.39 -1.44 -22.25
#